data_AF-L0F8X6-F1
#
_entry.id   AF-L0F8X6-F1
#
_cell.length_a   1.000
_cell.length_b   1.000
_cell.length_c   1.000
_cell.angle_alpha   90.00
_cell.angle_beta   90.00
_cell.angle_gamma   90.00
#
_symmetry.space_group_name_H-M   'P 1'
#
loop_
_entity.id
_entity.type
_entity.pdbx_description
1 polymer ?
#
loop_
_entity_poly.entity_id
_entity_poly.type
_entity_poly.pdbx_seq_one_letter_code
_entity_poly.pdbx_strand_id
1 'polypeptide(L)'
;MKWEFINHMEKIYNLLQELEQEKSDRDYPFAWERVHATSCAQVGRLLARKRGADLELAALVCSLHDIGRWYTGRQKDHAIHGEEPVRRFLESYSIAETSKEEVIRAVIHHSEKDKVGSALEEIVKDADILDCYFHGDEVSKPHHVARLKKVMEELGL
;
A
#
# COMPACT_ATOMS: atom_id res chain seq x y z
N MET A 1 21.87 -10.39 -1.74
CA MET A 1 20.42 -10.13 -1.68
C MET A 1 20.19 -9.16 -0.53
N LYS A 2 19.55 -8.01 -0.76
CA LYS A 2 19.11 -7.16 0.35
C LYS A 2 17.86 -7.81 0.94
N TRP A 3 17.89 -8.16 2.22
CA TRP A 3 16.82 -8.88 2.90
C TRP A 3 15.73 -7.97 3.47
N GLU A 4 15.90 -6.65 3.38
CA GLU A 4 14.98 -5.64 3.95
C GLU A 4 13.54 -5.86 3.46
N PHE A 5 13.34 -5.91 2.15
CA PHE A 5 12.05 -6.27 1.56
C PHE A 5 11.45 -7.56 2.12
N ILE A 6 12.25 -8.64 2.23
CA ILE A 6 11.77 -9.92 2.74
C ILE A 6 11.39 -9.81 4.22
N ASN A 7 12.16 -9.08 5.02
CA ASN A 7 11.87 -8.84 6.43
C ASN A 7 10.59 -8.00 6.61
N HIS A 8 10.32 -7.04 5.71
CA HIS A 8 9.06 -6.28 5.70
C HIS A 8 7.89 -7.21 5.43
N MET A 9 7.99 -8.05 4.40
CA MET A 9 6.93 -9.00 4.07
C MET A 9 6.69 -10.03 5.17
N GLU A 10 7.74 -10.53 5.82
CA GLU A 10 7.61 -11.45 6.96
C GLU A 10 6.84 -10.80 8.11
N LYS A 11 7.18 -9.57 8.51
CA LYS A 11 6.44 -8.82 9.55
C LYS A 11 4.97 -8.62 9.17
N ILE A 12 4.68 -8.28 7.92
CA ILE A 12 3.31 -8.08 7.42
C ILE A 12 2.52 -9.38 7.45
N TYR A 13 3.14 -10.47 7.00
CA TYR A 13 2.49 -11.78 6.97
C TYR A 13 2.19 -12.31 8.36
N ASN A 14 3.10 -12.09 9.32
CA ASN A 14 2.87 -12.41 10.73
C ASN A 14 1.69 -11.62 11.29
N LEU A 15 1.62 -10.30 11.06
CA LEU A 15 0.48 -9.48 11.47
C LEU A 15 -0.84 -9.98 10.85
N LEU A 16 -0.88 -10.21 9.54
CA LEU A 16 -2.08 -10.71 8.87
C LEU A 16 -2.50 -12.09 9.40
N GLN A 17 -1.54 -12.94 9.75
CA GLN A 17 -1.80 -14.25 10.35
C GLN A 17 -2.39 -14.15 11.76
N GLU A 18 -1.93 -13.20 12.57
CA GLU A 18 -2.48 -12.92 13.91
C GLU A 18 -3.92 -12.44 13.79
N LEU A 19 -4.18 -11.44 12.94
CA LEU A 19 -5.52 -10.88 12.71
C LEU A 19 -6.51 -11.92 12.16
N GLU A 20 -6.06 -12.87 11.34
CA GLU A 20 -6.92 -13.93 10.80
C GLU A 20 -7.46 -14.89 11.86
N GLN A 21 -6.77 -15.05 12.98
CA GLN A 21 -7.22 -15.91 14.08
C GLN A 21 -8.44 -15.33 14.81
N GLU A 22 -8.64 -14.00 14.75
CA GLU A 22 -9.68 -13.29 15.48
C GLU A 22 -11.07 -13.36 14.83
N LYS A 23 -11.24 -14.07 13.70
CA LYS A 23 -12.49 -14.28 12.94
C LYS A 23 -13.47 -13.09 12.99
N SER A 24 -13.32 -12.17 12.05
CA SER A 24 -14.23 -11.03 11.87
C SER A 24 -15.01 -11.09 10.55
N ASP A 25 -16.23 -10.55 10.56
CA ASP A 25 -16.95 -10.22 9.32
C ASP A 25 -16.17 -9.13 8.57
N ARG A 26 -15.96 -9.32 7.26
CA ARG A 26 -15.05 -8.47 6.49
C ARG A 26 -15.35 -8.45 5.00
N ASP A 27 -15.05 -7.31 4.39
CA ASP A 27 -15.33 -7.04 2.99
C ASP A 27 -14.35 -7.79 2.06
N TYR A 28 -13.13 -8.06 2.53
CA TYR A 28 -12.09 -8.80 1.79
C TYR A 28 -11.45 -9.91 2.63
N PRO A 29 -11.17 -11.09 2.03
CA PRO A 29 -10.51 -12.19 2.73
C PRO A 29 -9.03 -11.87 3.00
N PHE A 30 -8.44 -12.42 4.07
CA PHE A 30 -7.01 -12.24 4.35
C PHE A 30 -6.10 -12.77 3.23
N ALA A 31 -6.56 -13.75 2.43
CA ALA A 31 -5.87 -14.18 1.22
C ALA A 31 -5.70 -13.03 0.20
N TRP A 32 -6.72 -12.19 0.01
CA TRP A 32 -6.62 -10.99 -0.81
C TRP A 32 -5.59 -10.02 -0.22
N GLU A 33 -5.69 -9.72 1.08
CA GLU A 33 -4.79 -8.77 1.74
C GLU A 33 -3.31 -9.17 1.58
N ARG A 34 -2.99 -10.47 1.69
CA ARG A 34 -1.62 -10.97 1.49
C ARG A 34 -1.14 -10.82 0.05
N VAL A 35 -1.99 -11.19 -0.91
CA VAL A 35 -1.66 -11.10 -2.34
C VAL A 35 -1.46 -9.64 -2.72
N HIS A 36 -2.43 -8.79 -2.43
CA HIS A 36 -2.44 -7.38 -2.78
C HIS A 36 -1.30 -6.61 -2.10
N ALA A 37 -1.06 -6.82 -0.79
CA ALA A 37 0.08 -6.19 -0.10
C ALA A 37 1.42 -6.54 -0.79
N THR A 38 1.60 -7.80 -1.19
CA THR A 38 2.85 -8.28 -1.78
C THR A 38 3.04 -7.79 -3.20
N SER A 39 2.00 -7.90 -4.03
CA SER A 39 2.07 -7.48 -5.44
C SER A 39 2.17 -5.96 -5.55
N CYS A 40 1.37 -5.22 -4.76
CA CYS A 40 1.42 -3.76 -4.70
C CYS A 40 2.79 -3.27 -4.22
N ALA A 41 3.47 -3.97 -3.30
CA ALA A 41 4.84 -3.64 -2.92
C ALA A 41 5.84 -3.73 -4.09
N GLN A 42 5.74 -4.75 -4.94
CA GLN A 42 6.61 -4.88 -6.11
C GLN A 42 6.29 -3.81 -7.18
N VAL A 43 5.01 -3.51 -7.38
CA VAL A 43 4.60 -2.38 -8.24
C VAL A 43 5.15 -1.06 -7.70
N GLY A 44 5.06 -0.84 -6.39
CA GLY A 44 5.67 0.31 -5.72
C GLY A 44 7.17 0.44 -5.98
N ARG A 45 7.92 -0.66 -5.92
CA ARG A 45 9.36 -0.69 -6.25
C ARG A 45 9.63 -0.38 -7.72
N LEU A 46 8.80 -0.91 -8.63
CA LEU A 46 8.89 -0.62 -10.06
C LEU A 46 8.70 0.88 -10.33
N LEU A 47 7.66 1.47 -9.77
CA LEU A 47 7.36 2.90 -9.91
C LEU A 47 8.43 3.76 -9.25
N ALA A 48 8.89 3.42 -8.04
CA ALA A 48 9.97 4.12 -7.36
C ALA A 48 11.26 4.12 -8.20
N ARG A 49 11.62 2.98 -8.80
CA ARG A 49 12.76 2.88 -9.71
C ARG A 49 12.63 3.80 -10.92
N LYS A 50 11.43 3.85 -11.53
CA LYS A 50 11.15 4.70 -12.69
C LYS A 50 11.17 6.19 -12.35
N ARG A 51 10.70 6.55 -11.15
CA ARG A 51 10.52 7.93 -10.68
C ARG A 51 11.70 8.48 -9.85
N GLY A 52 12.72 7.66 -9.58
CA GLY A 52 13.90 8.07 -8.80
C GLY A 52 13.62 8.24 -7.30
N ALA A 53 12.68 7.47 -6.75
CA ALA A 53 12.34 7.46 -5.32
C ALA A 53 13.00 6.29 -4.56
N ASP A 54 12.93 6.32 -3.24
CA ASP A 54 13.43 5.24 -2.39
C ASP A 54 12.61 3.95 -2.60
N LEU A 55 13.28 2.89 -3.04
CA LEU A 55 12.63 1.62 -3.38
C LEU A 55 12.06 0.91 -2.15
N GLU A 56 12.74 0.97 -1.00
CA GLU A 56 12.35 0.21 0.18
C GLU A 56 11.21 0.94 0.92
N LEU A 57 11.24 2.27 1.00
CA LEU A 57 10.10 3.05 1.51
C LEU A 57 8.86 2.89 0.62
N ALA A 58 9.04 2.88 -0.71
CA ALA A 58 7.94 2.63 -1.64
C ALA A 58 7.34 1.24 -1.47
N ALA A 59 8.16 0.20 -1.30
CA ALA A 59 7.67 -1.14 -1.02
C ALA A 59 6.91 -1.20 0.32
N LEU A 60 7.46 -0.57 1.35
CA LEU A 60 6.88 -0.55 2.69
C LEU A 60 5.51 0.15 2.71
N VAL A 61 5.39 1.34 2.12
CA VAL A 61 4.10 2.03 2.08
C VAL A 61 3.07 1.26 1.25
N CYS A 62 3.47 0.71 0.09
CA CYS A 62 2.54 0.02 -0.81
C CYS A 62 2.07 -1.30 -0.21
N SER A 63 2.93 -1.98 0.56
CA SER A 63 2.51 -3.17 1.30
C SER A 63 1.60 -2.86 2.49
N LEU A 64 1.70 -1.68 3.11
CA LEU A 64 0.95 -1.30 4.31
C LEU A 64 -0.31 -0.46 4.07
N HIS A 65 -0.55 0.02 2.85
CA HIS A 65 -1.55 1.06 2.60
C HIS A 65 -2.97 0.70 3.06
N ASP A 66 -3.31 -0.58 3.04
CA ASP A 66 -4.61 -1.12 3.45
C ASP A 66 -4.66 -1.59 4.92
N ILE A 67 -3.65 -1.30 5.74
CA ILE A 67 -3.58 -1.78 7.13
C ILE A 67 -4.80 -1.42 7.98
N GLY A 68 -5.46 -0.29 7.72
CA GLY A 68 -6.72 0.04 8.39
C GLY A 68 -7.83 -0.96 8.06
N ARG A 69 -7.91 -1.47 6.82
CA ARG A 69 -8.83 -2.54 6.44
C ARG A 69 -8.47 -3.87 7.09
N TRP A 70 -7.18 -4.14 7.29
CA TRP A 70 -6.75 -5.39 7.92
C TRP A 70 -7.30 -5.50 9.34
N TYR A 71 -7.24 -4.41 10.12
CA TYR A 71 -7.76 -4.35 11.49
C TYR A 71 -9.28 -4.23 11.56
N THR A 72 -9.90 -3.40 10.70
CA THR A 72 -11.35 -3.12 10.80
C THR A 72 -12.22 -4.12 10.04
N GLY A 73 -11.66 -4.80 9.04
CA GLY A 73 -12.39 -5.63 8.08
C GLY A 73 -13.22 -4.83 7.06
N ARG A 74 -13.15 -3.49 7.06
CA ARG A 74 -14.04 -2.64 6.24
C ARG A 74 -13.27 -1.85 5.19
N GLN A 75 -13.82 -1.82 3.98
CA GLN A 75 -13.31 -0.99 2.89
C GLN A 75 -13.65 0.49 3.08
N LYS A 76 -14.79 0.78 3.72
CA LYS A 76 -15.16 2.17 3.97
C LYS A 76 -14.18 2.81 4.96
N ASP A 77 -13.64 3.97 4.60
CA ASP A 77 -12.74 4.79 5.43
C ASP A 77 -11.43 4.07 5.88
N HIS A 78 -11.05 2.98 5.21
CA HIS A 78 -9.87 2.16 5.57
C HIS A 78 -8.55 2.95 5.62
N ALA A 79 -8.36 3.92 4.73
CA ALA A 79 -7.16 4.75 4.71
C ALA A 79 -7.00 5.54 6.02
N ILE A 80 -8.04 6.26 6.44
CA ILE A 80 -8.02 7.08 7.67
C ILE A 80 -7.91 6.18 8.91
N HIS A 81 -8.62 5.05 8.92
CA HIS A 81 -8.50 4.05 9.99
C HIS A 81 -7.12 3.35 10.02
N GLY A 82 -6.25 3.59 9.04
CA GLY A 82 -4.89 3.07 8.99
C GLY A 82 -3.90 3.83 9.87
N GLU A 83 -4.22 5.03 10.37
CA GLU A 83 -3.25 5.88 11.07
C GLU A 83 -2.65 5.22 12.32
N GLU A 84 -3.49 4.77 13.25
CA GLU A 84 -3.02 4.13 14.49
C GLU A 84 -2.34 2.79 14.20
N PRO A 85 -2.90 1.89 13.37
CA PRO A 85 -2.24 0.65 12.99
C PRO A 85 -0.86 0.83 12.37
N VAL A 86 -0.71 1.76 11.41
CA VAL A 86 0.58 1.97 10.74
C VAL A 86 1.62 2.59 11.69
N ARG A 87 1.21 3.51 12.57
CA ARG A 87 2.09 4.05 13.63
C ARG A 87 2.64 2.92 14.50
N ARG A 88 1.75 2.07 15.02
CA ARG A 88 2.11 0.93 15.87
C ARG A 88 3.04 -0.04 15.15
N PHE A 89 2.75 -0.37 13.88
CA PHE A 89 3.58 -1.26 13.07
C PHE A 89 5.02 -0.76 12.90
N LEU A 90 5.19 0.56 12.73
CA LEU A 90 6.48 1.22 12.52
C LEU A 90 7.29 1.46 13.81
N GLU A 91 6.74 1.20 15.01
CA GLU A 91 7.49 1.31 16.27
C GLU A 91 8.72 0.40 16.27
N SER A 92 8.58 -0.82 15.71
CA SER A 92 9.66 -1.80 15.62
C SER A 92 10.70 -1.52 14.52
N TYR A 93 10.56 -0.42 13.76
CA TYR A 93 11.42 -0.10 12.64
C TYR A 93 12.51 0.91 13.03
N SER A 94 13.76 0.58 12.71
CA SER A 94 14.93 1.44 12.89
C SER A 94 15.18 2.33 11.66
N ILE A 95 14.15 3.07 11.23
CA ILE A 95 14.24 4.09 10.16
C ILE A 95 14.08 5.49 10.75
N ALA A 96 14.45 6.52 9.99
CA ALA A 96 14.32 7.91 10.42
C ALA A 96 12.85 8.26 10.73
N GLU A 97 12.62 9.07 11.76
CA GLU A 97 11.27 9.47 12.17
C GLU A 97 10.53 10.23 11.05
N THR A 98 11.27 11.04 10.26
CA THR A 98 10.73 11.71 9.07
C THR A 98 10.23 10.71 8.03
N SER A 99 10.89 9.56 7.86
CA SER A 99 10.45 8.51 6.96
C SER A 99 9.23 7.77 7.50
N LYS A 100 9.13 7.57 8.83
CA LYS A 100 7.92 7.00 9.44
C LYS A 100 6.71 7.90 9.18
N GLU A 101 6.84 9.20 9.44
CA GLU A 101 5.77 10.17 9.17
C GLU A 101 5.41 10.25 7.69
N GLU A 102 6.38 10.10 6.78
CA GLU A 102 6.10 10.02 5.35
C GLU A 102 5.27 8.78 4.98
N VAL A 103 5.60 7.61 5.54
CA VAL A 103 4.84 6.36 5.36
C VAL A 103 3.43 6.52 5.95
N ILE A 104 3.30 7.00 7.19
CA ILE A 104 1.99 7.19 7.84
C ILE A 104 1.10 8.10 6.99
N ARG A 105 1.63 9.26 6.58
CA ARG A 105 0.92 10.23 5.74
C ARG A 105 0.49 9.61 4.41
N ALA A 106 1.37 8.83 3.77
CA ALA A 106 1.05 8.18 2.52
C ALA A 106 -0.01 7.08 2.67
N VAL A 107 0.02 6.31 3.77
CA VAL A 107 -1.04 5.35 4.11
C VAL A 107 -2.38 6.04 4.32
N ILE A 108 -2.48 7.13 5.08
CA ILE A 108 -3.79 7.74 5.37
C ILE A 108 -4.41 8.49 4.18
N HIS A 109 -3.58 8.92 3.20
CA HIS A 109 -4.03 9.66 2.02
C HIS A 109 -4.02 8.85 0.71
N HIS A 110 -3.66 7.56 0.71
CA HIS A 110 -3.58 6.76 -0.52
C HIS A 110 -4.95 6.62 -1.24
N SER A 111 -6.06 6.78 -0.52
CA SER A 111 -7.42 6.77 -1.08
C SER A 111 -7.81 8.11 -1.74
N GLU A 112 -7.09 9.20 -1.47
CA GLU A 112 -7.31 10.54 -2.04
C GLU A 112 -6.69 10.67 -3.43
N LYS A 113 -7.15 9.83 -4.35
CA LYS A 113 -6.60 9.69 -5.72
C LYS A 113 -6.89 10.91 -6.61
N ASP A 114 -7.80 11.78 -6.22
CA ASP A 114 -8.08 13.07 -6.85
C ASP A 114 -7.13 14.19 -6.39
N LYS A 115 -6.42 14.01 -5.27
CA LYS A 115 -5.46 14.99 -4.75
C LYS A 115 -4.02 14.61 -5.09
N VAL A 116 -3.21 15.63 -5.33
CA VAL A 116 -1.75 15.47 -5.51
C VAL A 116 -1.09 15.54 -4.13
N GLY A 117 -0.29 14.53 -3.82
CA GLY A 117 0.53 14.46 -2.61
C GLY A 117 2.02 14.52 -2.91
N SER A 118 2.80 14.06 -1.95
CA SER A 118 4.24 13.80 -2.03
C SER A 118 4.58 12.66 -2.99
N ALA A 119 5.87 12.50 -3.29
CA ALA A 119 6.36 11.41 -4.13
C ALA A 119 5.89 10.03 -3.65
N LEU A 120 5.93 9.77 -2.33
CA LEU A 120 5.53 8.47 -1.77
C LEU A 120 4.01 8.23 -1.86
N GLU A 121 3.20 9.27 -1.62
CA GLU A 121 1.74 9.21 -1.81
C GLU A 121 1.36 8.92 -3.26
N GLU A 122 2.01 9.56 -4.22
CA GLU A 122 1.71 9.36 -5.64
C GLU A 122 2.15 7.97 -6.11
N ILE A 123 3.24 7.42 -5.56
CA ILE A 123 3.63 6.03 -5.81
C ILE A 123 2.58 5.07 -5.31
N VAL A 124 2.13 5.17 -4.06
CA VAL A 124 1.15 4.22 -3.50
C VAL A 124 -0.21 4.33 -4.18
N LYS A 125 -0.67 5.53 -4.53
CA LYS A 125 -1.93 5.73 -5.26
C LYS A 125 -1.92 5.05 -6.63
N ASP A 126 -0.81 5.17 -7.35
CA ASP A 126 -0.68 4.60 -8.70
C ASP A 126 -0.40 3.09 -8.64
N ALA A 127 0.37 2.64 -7.65
CA ALA A 127 0.64 1.21 -7.43
C ALA A 127 -0.64 0.44 -7.09
N ASP A 128 -1.44 0.95 -6.16
CA ASP A 128 -2.73 0.36 -5.78
C ASP A 128 -3.68 0.21 -6.98
N ILE A 129 -3.86 1.28 -7.77
CA ILE A 129 -4.72 1.24 -8.96
C ILE A 129 -4.21 0.22 -9.99
N LEU A 130 -2.90 0.23 -10.27
CA LEU A 130 -2.32 -0.66 -11.27
C LEU A 130 -2.38 -2.12 -10.83
N ASP A 131 -2.12 -2.39 -9.55
CA ASP A 131 -2.19 -3.73 -8.97
C ASP A 131 -3.61 -4.28 -8.99
N CYS A 132 -4.60 -3.52 -8.51
CA CYS A 132 -6.01 -3.90 -8.57
C CYS A 132 -6.45 -4.18 -10.02
N TYR A 133 -6.07 -3.33 -10.98
CA TYR A 133 -6.37 -3.55 -12.40
C TYR A 133 -5.80 -4.87 -12.93
N PHE A 134 -4.56 -5.23 -12.56
CA PHE A 134 -3.96 -6.50 -12.98
C PHE A 134 -4.56 -7.74 -12.27
N HIS A 135 -5.18 -7.56 -11.11
CA HIS A 135 -6.00 -8.61 -10.49
C HIS A 135 -7.42 -8.70 -11.06
N GLY A 136 -7.79 -7.82 -12.01
CA GLY A 136 -9.03 -7.88 -12.76
C GLY A 136 -10.11 -6.90 -12.29
N ASP A 137 -9.80 -5.95 -11.41
CA ASP A 137 -10.77 -4.95 -10.97
C ASP A 137 -11.18 -3.99 -12.09
N GLU A 138 -12.47 -3.67 -12.14
CA GLU A 138 -12.99 -2.65 -13.06
C GLU A 138 -12.74 -1.24 -12.51
N VAL A 139 -11.78 -0.54 -13.12
CA VAL A 139 -11.47 0.85 -12.78
C VAL A 139 -12.40 1.79 -13.53
N SER A 140 -13.44 2.31 -12.85
CA SER A 140 -14.48 3.15 -13.47
C SER A 140 -14.46 4.62 -13.06
N LYS A 141 -13.90 4.97 -11.88
CA LYS A 141 -13.87 6.35 -11.39
C LYS A 141 -12.97 7.22 -12.29
N PRO A 142 -13.40 8.41 -12.75
CA PRO A 142 -12.65 9.22 -13.73
C PRO A 142 -11.20 9.50 -13.34
N HIS A 143 -10.94 9.89 -12.10
CA HIS A 143 -9.57 10.13 -11.62
C HIS A 143 -8.72 8.86 -11.55
N HIS A 144 -9.33 7.72 -11.24
CA HIS A 144 -8.62 6.45 -11.20
C HIS A 144 -8.25 5.99 -12.62
N VAL A 145 -9.18 6.13 -13.57
CA VAL A 145 -8.94 5.84 -14.99
C VAL A 145 -7.81 6.71 -15.55
N ALA A 146 -7.79 8.00 -15.20
CA ALA A 146 -6.73 8.91 -15.63
C ALA A 146 -5.36 8.50 -15.07
N ARG A 147 -5.29 8.12 -13.78
CA ARG A 147 -4.06 7.58 -13.17
C ARG A 147 -3.61 6.28 -13.82
N LEU A 148 -4.53 5.34 -14.02
CA LEU A 148 -4.24 4.06 -14.67
C LEU A 148 -3.63 4.27 -16.06
N LYS A 149 -4.25 5.12 -16.90
CA LYS A 149 -3.72 5.44 -18.23
C LYS A 149 -2.32 6.04 -18.17
N LYS A 150 -2.10 7.00 -17.26
CA LYS A 150 -0.81 7.66 -17.09
C LYS A 150 0.27 6.67 -16.65
N VAL A 151 -0.02 5.79 -15.69
CA VAL A 151 0.97 4.82 -15.21
C VAL A 151 1.26 3.73 -16.25
N MET A 152 0.25 3.30 -17.02
CA MET A 152 0.47 2.38 -18.14
C MET A 152 1.37 3.01 -19.22
N GLU A 153 1.10 4.26 -19.61
CA GLU A 153 1.94 5.01 -20.55
C GLU A 153 3.38 5.20 -20.02
N GLU A 154 3.53 5.55 -18.75
CA GLU A 154 4.84 5.69 -18.08
C GLU A 154 5.66 4.39 -18.14
N LEU A 155 5.00 3.25 -18.00
CA LEU A 155 5.58 1.91 -18.04
C LEU A 155 5.69 1.33 -19.46
N GLY A 156 5.07 1.95 -20.46
CA GLY A 156 5.04 1.47 -21.85
C GLY A 156 4.16 0.24 -22.06
N LEU A 157 3.04 0.16 -21.34
CA LEU A 157 2.03 -0.92 -21.41
C LEU A 157 0.79 -0.54 -22.21
#